data_AF-A0A519KZE1-F1
#
_entry.id   AF-A0A519KZE1-F1
#
_cell.length_a   1.000
_cell.length_b   1.000
_cell.length_c   1.000
_cell.angle_alpha   90.00
_cell.angle_beta   90.00
_cell.angle_gamma   90.00
#
_symmetry.space_group_name_H-M   'P 1'
#
loop_
_entity.id
_entity.type
_entity.pdbx_description
1 polymer ?
#
loop_
_entity_poly.entity_id
_entity_poly.type
_entity_poly.pdbx_seq_one_letter_code
_entity_poly.pdbx_strand_id
1 'polypeptide(L)'
;MSDRSTGLAPSRVTAILGPTNTGKTHLAVERMLGHASGMIGLPLRLLAREIYDRIVARRGAAAVALITGEEKIIPARPHYFVCTVEAMPLERTVEFLA
;
A
#
# COMPACT_ATOMS: atom_id res chain seq x y z
N MET A 1 8.79 32.91 -3.83
CA MET A 1 9.55 31.70 -4.24
C MET A 1 8.58 30.78 -4.96
N SER A 2 8.85 30.53 -6.24
CA SER A 2 7.92 29.99 -7.23
C SER A 2 7.46 28.57 -6.89
N ASP A 3 6.16 28.41 -6.66
CA ASP A 3 5.47 27.14 -6.79
C ASP A 3 5.50 26.73 -8.27
N ARG A 4 6.39 25.80 -8.62
CA ARG A 4 6.35 25.15 -9.93
C ARG A 4 5.39 23.98 -9.79
N SER A 5 4.13 24.20 -10.16
CA SER A 5 3.16 23.11 -10.32
C SER A 5 3.71 22.15 -11.37
N THR A 6 3.99 20.90 -11.00
CA THR A 6 4.55 19.86 -11.86
C THR A 6 3.53 19.27 -12.85
N GLY A 7 2.36 19.89 -13.02
CA GLY A 7 1.29 19.35 -13.88
C GLY A 7 0.65 18.07 -13.36
N LEU A 8 1.07 17.56 -12.19
CA LEU A 8 0.37 16.48 -11.50
C LEU A 8 -0.89 17.03 -10.84
N ALA A 9 -2.00 16.32 -11.01
CA ALA A 9 -3.23 16.58 -10.27
C ALA A 9 -2.95 16.57 -8.75
N PRO A 10 -3.61 17.41 -7.95
CA PRO A 10 -3.38 17.47 -6.51
C PRO A 10 -3.71 16.11 -5.86
N SER A 11 -2.83 15.66 -4.96
CA SER A 11 -3.02 14.44 -4.17
C SER A 11 -4.30 14.57 -3.33
N ARG A 12 -5.28 13.68 -3.56
CA ARG A 12 -6.54 13.66 -2.81
C ARG A 12 -6.44 12.72 -1.61
N VAL A 13 -6.62 13.28 -0.40
CA VAL A 13 -6.71 12.48 0.83
C VAL A 13 -8.17 12.15 1.13
N THR A 14 -8.47 10.91 1.49
CA THR A 14 -9.81 10.46 1.89
C THR A 14 -9.73 9.71 3.23
N ALA A 15 -10.50 10.16 4.22
CA ALA A 15 -10.62 9.47 5.50
C ALA A 15 -11.90 8.62 5.53
N ILE A 16 -11.75 7.31 5.72
CA ILE A 16 -12.87 6.38 5.90
C ILE A 16 -12.95 6.05 7.39
N LEU A 17 -14.01 6.50 8.05
CA LEU A 17 -14.18 6.37 9.51
C LEU A 17 -15.29 5.36 9.85
N GLY A 18 -15.09 4.63 10.94
CA GLY A 18 -16.07 3.69 11.47
C GLY A 18 -15.46 2.74 12.51
N PRO A 19 -16.28 2.04 13.32
CA PRO A 19 -15.83 1.10 14.35
C PRO A 19 -14.88 0.01 13.83
N THR A 20 -14.18 -0.71 14.70
CA THR A 20 -13.39 -1.87 14.28
C THR A 20 -14.26 -2.93 13.59
N ASN A 21 -13.66 -3.78 12.75
CA ASN A 21 -14.34 -4.86 12.02
C ASN A 21 -15.47 -4.44 11.03
N THR A 22 -15.46 -3.19 10.55
CA THR A 22 -16.43 -2.69 9.54
C THR A 22 -15.88 -2.62 8.10
N GLY A 23 -14.87 -3.44 7.76
CA GLY A 23 -14.40 -3.58 6.37
C GLY A 23 -13.57 -2.42 5.78
N LYS A 24 -13.14 -1.45 6.60
CA LYS A 24 -12.34 -0.29 6.12
C LYS A 24 -11.06 -0.70 5.40
N THR A 25 -10.28 -1.59 6.00
CA THR A 25 -9.04 -2.11 5.38
C THR A 25 -9.33 -2.88 4.10
N HIS A 26 -10.43 -3.64 4.06
CA HIS A 26 -10.85 -4.34 2.85
C HIS A 26 -11.14 -3.34 1.71
N LEU A 27 -11.91 -2.29 1.99
CA LEU A 27 -12.19 -1.23 1.00
C LEU A 27 -10.90 -0.54 0.53
N ALA A 28 -9.96 -0.24 1.43
CA ALA A 28 -8.67 0.35 1.07
C ALA A 28 -7.87 -0.56 0.12
N VAL A 29 -7.80 -1.86 0.40
CA VAL A 29 -7.13 -2.85 -0.46
C VAL A 29 -7.83 -2.99 -1.81
N GLU A 30 -9.15 -3.08 -1.87
CA GLU A 30 -9.88 -3.14 -3.15
C GLU A 30 -9.63 -1.91 -4.02
N ARG A 31 -9.65 -0.71 -3.40
CA ARG A 31 -9.35 0.54 -4.11
C ARG A 31 -7.91 0.56 -4.59
N MET A 32 -6.95 0.15 -3.76
CA MET A 32 -5.54 0.05 -4.15
C MET A 32 -5.34 -0.87 -5.35
N LEU A 33 -5.97 -2.05 -5.34
CA LEU A 33 -5.84 -3.03 -6.43
C LEU A 33 -6.53 -2.61 -7.73
N GLY A 34 -7.35 -1.55 -7.72
CA GLY A 34 -7.88 -0.91 -8.91
C GLY A 34 -6.89 0.01 -9.64
N HIS A 35 -5.71 0.27 -9.05
CA HIS A 35 -4.65 1.11 -9.63
C HIS A 35 -3.47 0.25 -10.09
N ALA A 36 -2.63 0.79 -10.99
CA ALA A 36 -1.51 0.05 -11.58
C ALA A 36 -0.34 -0.15 -10.61
N SER A 37 -0.27 0.67 -9.55
CA SER A 37 0.66 0.52 -8.43
C SER A 37 0.04 1.00 -7.13
N GLY A 38 0.51 0.46 -6.01
CA GLY A 38 0.00 0.85 -4.70
C GLY A 38 0.89 0.50 -3.52
N MET A 39 0.70 1.18 -2.41
CA MET A 39 1.36 0.90 -1.14
C MET A 39 0.35 0.98 0.00
N ILE A 40 0.41 0.04 0.93
CA ILE A 40 -0.38 0.06 2.16
C ILE A 40 0.49 -0.06 3.40
N GLY A 41 0.30 0.87 4.35
CA GLY A 41 0.91 0.84 5.68
C GLY A 41 -0.01 0.21 6.71
N LEU A 42 0.49 -0.76 7.47
CA LEU A 42 -0.27 -1.49 8.49
C LEU A 42 0.40 -1.39 9.86
N PRO A 43 -0.36 -1.30 10.96
CA PRO A 43 0.22 -1.07 12.29
C PRO A 43 0.89 -2.30 12.90
N LEU A 44 0.63 -3.50 12.37
CA LEU A 44 1.13 -4.75 12.94
C LEU A 44 1.68 -5.66 11.84
N ARG A 45 2.79 -6.34 12.14
CA ARG A 45 3.42 -7.31 11.23
C ARG A 45 2.48 -8.43 10.81
N LEU A 46 1.68 -8.96 11.75
CA LEU A 46 0.73 -10.04 11.42
C LEU A 46 -0.33 -9.58 10.40
N LEU A 47 -0.80 -8.34 10.54
CA LEU A 47 -1.74 -7.75 9.57
C LEU A 47 -1.07 -7.52 8.21
N ALA A 48 0.18 -7.04 8.19
CA ALA A 48 0.95 -6.92 6.95
C ALA A 48 1.09 -8.26 6.24
N ARG A 49 1.35 -9.34 6.98
CA ARG A 49 1.43 -10.68 6.40
C ARG A 49 0.09 -11.16 5.84
N GLU A 50 -0.99 -11.01 6.60
CA GLU A 50 -2.34 -11.39 6.16
C GLU A 50 -2.75 -10.66 4.87
N ILE A 51 -2.49 -9.35 4.78
CA ILE A 51 -2.79 -8.56 3.59
C ILE A 51 -1.87 -8.94 2.42
N TYR A 52 -0.59 -9.18 2.67
CA TYR A 52 0.35 -9.66 1.65
C TYR A 52 -0.15 -10.96 1.02
N ASP A 53 -0.46 -11.98 1.82
CA ASP A 53 -0.90 -13.28 1.34
C ASP A 53 -2.21 -13.15 0.51
N ARG A 54 -3.14 -12.30 0.95
CA ARG A 54 -4.37 -12.00 0.20
C ARG A 54 -4.10 -11.36 -1.17
N ILE A 55 -3.17 -10.42 -1.25
CA ILE A 55 -2.86 -9.74 -2.51
C ILE A 55 -2.06 -10.68 -3.43
N VAL A 56 -1.13 -11.47 -2.88
CA VAL A 56 -0.40 -12.51 -3.62
C VAL A 56 -1.35 -13.50 -4.25
N ALA A 57 -2.38 -13.96 -3.54
CA ALA A 57 -3.39 -14.86 -4.08
C ALA A 57 -4.15 -14.28 -5.29
N ARG A 58 -4.21 -12.94 -5.43
CA ARG A 58 -4.94 -12.24 -6.50
C ARG A 58 -4.07 -11.70 -7.62
N ARG A 59 -2.82 -11.34 -7.33
CA ARG A 59 -1.89 -10.66 -8.26
C ARG A 59 -0.61 -11.46 -8.55
N GLY A 60 -0.36 -12.53 -7.80
CA GLY A 60 0.85 -13.33 -7.87
C GLY A 60 2.00 -12.74 -7.07
N ALA A 61 2.88 -13.62 -6.56
CA ALA A 61 3.98 -13.24 -5.67
C ALA A 61 4.98 -12.26 -6.31
N ALA A 62 5.19 -12.34 -7.63
CA ALA A 62 6.10 -11.46 -8.35
C ALA A 62 5.66 -9.98 -8.34
N ALA A 63 4.36 -9.71 -8.12
CA ALA A 63 3.80 -8.36 -8.15
C ALA A 63 3.76 -7.67 -6.79
N VAL A 64 4.07 -8.36 -5.68
CA VAL A 64 3.82 -7.88 -4.32
C VAL A 64 5.09 -7.95 -3.48
N ALA A 65 5.47 -6.84 -2.87
CA ALA A 65 6.50 -6.80 -1.84
C ALA A 65 5.86 -6.82 -0.44
N LEU A 66 6.50 -7.53 0.50
CA LEU A 66 6.25 -7.43 1.93
C LEU A 66 7.47 -6.77 2.58
N ILE A 67 7.28 -5.68 3.32
CA ILE A 67 8.37 -4.99 4.01
C ILE A 67 7.96 -4.70 5.46
N THR A 68 8.63 -5.36 6.38
CA THR A 68 8.46 -5.16 7.83
C THR A 68 9.81 -4.92 8.48
N GLY A 69 9.85 -4.74 9.81
CA GLY A 69 11.11 -4.66 10.55
C GLY A 69 11.91 -5.97 10.50
N GLU A 70 11.22 -7.11 10.54
CA GLU A 70 11.81 -8.44 10.71
C GLU A 70 11.86 -9.27 9.42
N GLU A 71 10.99 -8.97 8.44
CA GLU A 71 10.89 -9.72 7.18
C GLU A 71 10.79 -8.76 5.99
N LYS A 72 11.56 -9.06 4.93
CA LYS A 72 11.49 -8.37 3.64
C LYS A 72 11.44 -9.39 2.50
N ILE A 73 10.37 -9.35 1.72
CA ILE A 73 10.19 -10.09 0.47
C ILE A 73 10.01 -9.06 -0.62
N ILE A 74 10.99 -8.93 -1.53
CA ILE A 74 10.98 -7.90 -2.58
C ILE A 74 11.27 -8.58 -3.92
N PRO A 75 10.26 -8.80 -4.78
CA PRO A 75 10.45 -9.26 -6.15
C PRO A 75 11.28 -8.27 -6.98
N ALA A 76 11.67 -8.67 -8.20
CA ALA A 76 12.45 -7.79 -9.08
C ALA A 76 11.68 -6.52 -9.50
N ARG A 77 10.35 -6.60 -9.67
CA ARG A 77 9.48 -5.51 -10.13
C ARG A 77 8.10 -5.54 -9.46
N PRO A 78 8.00 -5.28 -8.14
CA PRO A 78 6.73 -5.25 -7.45
C PRO A 78 5.89 -4.04 -7.87
N HIS A 79 4.59 -4.25 -8.02
CA HIS A 79 3.59 -3.20 -8.26
C HIS A 79 2.93 -2.76 -6.95
N TYR A 80 2.83 -3.67 -5.98
CA TYR A 80 2.18 -3.43 -4.70
C TYR A 80 3.15 -3.63 -3.55
N PHE A 81 3.13 -2.71 -2.60
CA PHE A 81 3.98 -2.75 -1.40
C PHE A 81 3.09 -2.87 -0.17
N VAL A 82 3.25 -3.95 0.58
CA VAL A 82 2.56 -4.18 1.85
C VAL A 82 3.56 -4.03 2.96
N CYS A 83 3.36 -3.03 3.82
CA CYS A 83 4.37 -2.59 4.77
C CYS A 83 3.81 -2.51 6.19
N THR A 84 4.68 -2.68 7.20
CA THR A 84 4.44 -1.95 8.46
C THR A 84 4.72 -0.46 8.23
N VAL A 85 3.98 0.42 8.90
CA VAL A 85 4.05 1.88 8.66
C VAL A 85 5.49 2.40 8.78
N GLU A 86 6.23 1.92 9.77
CA GLU A 86 7.61 2.31 10.07
C GLU A 86 8.62 1.83 9.02
N ALA A 87 8.24 0.84 8.19
CA ALA A 87 9.10 0.23 7.18
C ALA A 87 8.71 0.63 5.75
N MET A 88 7.77 1.58 5.58
CA MET A 88 7.32 2.05 4.26
C MET A 88 8.47 2.71 3.47
N PRO A 89 8.68 2.35 2.19
CA PRO A 89 9.74 2.93 1.37
C PRO A 89 9.34 4.32 0.86
N LEU A 90 9.71 5.37 1.59
CA LEU A 90 9.29 6.76 1.35
C LEU A 90 9.73 7.35 0.00
N GLU A 91 10.77 6.80 -0.63
CA GLU A 91 11.26 7.25 -1.94
C GLU A 91 10.43 6.69 -3.11
N ARG A 92 9.47 5.80 -2.84
CA ARG A 92 8.62 5.19 -3.88
C ARG A 92 7.35 6.00 -4.08
N THR A 93 7.13 6.41 -5.32
CA THR A 93 5.85 6.96 -5.77
C THR A 93 4.93 5.84 -6.25
N VAL A 94 3.66 5.91 -5.88
CA VAL A 94 2.62 4.95 -6.27
C VAL A 94 1.34 5.70 -6.65
N GLU A 95 0.49 5.07 -7.45
CA GLU A 95 -0.80 5.67 -7.84
C GLU A 95 -1.82 5.69 -6.69
N PHE A 96 -1.70 4.76 -5.74
CA PHE A 96 -2.57 4.70 -4.57
C PHE A 96 -1.79 4.41 -3.28
N LEU A 97 -1.98 5.25 -2.27
CA LEU A 97 -1.40 5.08 -0.93
C LEU A 97 -2.53 4.86 0.08
N ALA A 98 -2.38 3.84 0.92
CA ALA A 98 -3.36 3.43 1.92
C ALA A 98 -2.75 3.26 3.32
#